data_AF-A0A806TQ13-F1
#
_entry.id   AF-A0A806TQ13-F1
#
_cell.length_a   1.000
_cell.length_b   1.000
_cell.length_c   1.000
_cell.angle_alpha   90.00
_cell.angle_beta   90.00
_cell.angle_gamma   90.00
#
_symmetry.space_group_name_H-M   'P 1'
#
loop_
_entity.id
_entity.type
_entity.pdbx_description
1 polymer ?
#
loop_
_entity_poly.entity_id
_entity_poly.type
_entity_poly.pdbx_seq_one_letter_code
_entity_poly.pdbx_strand_id
1 'polypeptide(L)'
;MESPFEMITDVDKVENAYYIEVKPGEYNAKYWNKESVYFADEAFAYFYTTICKYVPQYQPTQVTEIKAETWLRISNQLQELAYFLSTNPPMIKLKKWIDFSKVEETYKQFDHHKNKYIRELINMIKEFTVWITKVCQTQSYITILGT
;
A
#
# COMPACT_ATOMS: atom_id res chain seq x y z
N MET A 1 14.09 -12.22 -9.97
CA MET A 1 13.16 -11.09 -9.97
C MET A 1 13.58 -10.11 -8.89
N GLU A 2 13.66 -8.83 -9.24
CA GLU A 2 13.77 -7.76 -8.25
C GLU A 2 12.51 -7.76 -7.37
N SER A 3 12.61 -7.20 -6.16
CA SER A 3 11.46 -7.17 -5.27
C SER A 3 10.48 -6.11 -5.74
N PRO A 4 9.17 -6.40 -5.84
CA PRO A 4 8.19 -5.36 -6.15
C PRO A 4 7.90 -4.47 -4.94
N PHE A 5 8.39 -4.81 -3.74
CA PHE A 5 7.99 -4.13 -2.49
C PHE A 5 8.92 -2.96 -2.16
N GLU A 6 8.55 -1.78 -2.63
CA GLU A 6 9.24 -0.54 -2.30
C GLU A 6 8.24 0.60 -2.09
N MET A 7 8.49 1.42 -1.07
CA MET A 7 7.85 2.73 -0.90
C MET A 7 8.86 3.81 -1.30
N ILE A 8 8.57 4.54 -2.35
CA ILE A 8 9.42 5.62 -2.84
C ILE A 8 8.99 6.92 -2.17
N THR A 9 9.94 7.64 -1.59
CA THR A 9 9.73 8.95 -0.94
C THR A 9 10.31 10.11 -1.75
N ASP A 10 11.13 9.82 -2.75
CA ASP A 10 11.79 10.79 -3.60
C ASP A 10 11.14 10.75 -4.99
N VAL A 11 10.41 11.80 -5.34
CA VAL A 11 9.69 11.90 -6.61
C VAL A 11 10.62 11.84 -7.83
N ASP A 12 11.89 12.23 -7.67
CA ASP A 12 12.86 12.19 -8.77
C ASP A 12 13.27 10.74 -9.14
N LYS A 13 12.95 9.76 -8.29
CA LYS A 13 13.13 8.32 -8.56
C LYS A 13 11.93 7.66 -9.23
N VAL A 14 10.86 8.42 -9.47
CA VAL A 14 9.67 7.92 -10.16
C VAL A 14 9.96 7.98 -11.66
N GLU A 15 10.42 6.86 -12.22
CA GLU A 15 10.93 6.82 -13.60
C GLU A 15 9.82 6.81 -14.66
N ASN A 16 8.55 6.55 -14.30
CA ASN A 16 7.41 6.42 -15.24
C ASN A 16 6.08 6.87 -14.62
N ALA A 17 5.04 7.03 -15.45
CA ALA A 17 3.69 7.44 -15.02
C ALA A 17 2.85 6.35 -14.32
N TYR A 18 3.39 5.15 -14.07
CA TYR A 18 2.65 3.98 -13.56
C TYR A 18 2.82 3.78 -12.04
N TYR A 19 2.76 4.86 -11.28
CA TYR A 19 2.88 4.83 -9.84
C TYR A 19 1.61 5.33 -9.20
N ILE A 20 1.18 4.64 -8.14
CA ILE A 20 0.18 5.15 -7.21
C ILE A 20 0.86 6.18 -6.32
N GLU A 21 0.34 7.41 -6.33
CA GLU A 21 0.73 8.45 -5.38
C GLU A 21 -0.21 8.42 -4.17
N VAL A 22 0.36 8.34 -2.97
CA VAL A 22 -0.38 8.56 -1.71
C VAL A 22 0.04 9.92 -1.17
N LYS A 23 -0.88 10.88 -1.28
CA LYS A 23 -0.66 12.30 -1.10
C LYS A 23 -1.20 12.81 0.25
N PRO A 24 -0.42 13.57 1.04
CA PRO A 24 -0.93 14.31 2.19
C PRO A 24 -2.01 15.33 1.82
N GLY A 25 -3.07 15.39 2.62
CA GLY A 25 -4.18 16.34 2.45
C GLY A 25 -5.15 15.97 1.32
N GLU A 26 -6.11 16.86 1.07
CA GLU A 26 -7.13 16.72 0.03
C GLU A 26 -6.55 16.81 -1.38
N TYR A 27 -7.30 16.31 -2.36
CA TYR A 27 -6.98 16.45 -3.77
C TYR A 27 -7.12 17.91 -4.21
N ASN A 28 -6.04 18.44 -4.80
CA ASN A 28 -5.95 19.82 -5.25
C ASN A 28 -5.63 19.92 -6.75
N ALA A 29 -5.99 18.90 -7.54
CA ALA A 29 -5.69 18.79 -8.96
C ALA A 29 -4.19 18.79 -9.31
N LYS A 30 -3.32 18.42 -8.37
CA LYS A 30 -1.88 18.25 -8.58
C LYS A 30 -1.41 16.86 -8.19
N TYR A 31 -0.58 16.30 -9.06
CA TYR A 31 0.14 15.05 -8.85
C TYR A 31 1.62 15.34 -8.56
N TRP A 32 2.34 14.29 -8.17
CA TRP A 32 3.80 14.28 -8.00
C TRP A 32 4.28 15.26 -6.91
N ASN A 33 3.61 15.25 -5.75
CA ASN A 33 3.95 16.13 -4.63
C ASN A 33 5.15 15.58 -3.83
N LYS A 34 6.12 16.44 -3.51
CA LYS A 34 7.35 16.07 -2.78
C LYS A 34 7.14 15.44 -1.40
N GLU A 35 5.96 15.63 -0.80
CA GLU A 35 5.61 15.09 0.52
C GLU A 35 4.86 13.76 0.42
N SER A 36 4.48 13.35 -0.80
CA SER A 36 3.83 12.08 -1.07
C SER A 36 4.78 10.90 -0.96
N VAL A 37 4.18 9.72 -0.90
CA VAL A 37 4.89 8.47 -1.15
C VAL A 37 4.32 7.79 -2.37
N TYR A 38 5.16 7.02 -3.06
CA TYR A 38 4.83 6.41 -4.34
C TYR A 38 5.07 4.91 -4.27
N PHE A 39 4.22 4.17 -4.97
CA PHE A 39 4.30 2.72 -5.08
C PHE A 39 4.07 2.32 -6.53
N ALA A 40 4.80 1.33 -7.03
CA ALA A 40 4.40 0.66 -8.25
C ALA A 40 3.01 0.01 -8.05
N ASP A 41 2.21 -0.07 -9.11
CA ASP A 41 0.86 -0.65 -9.05
C ASP A 41 0.88 -2.07 -8.44
N GLU A 42 1.84 -2.89 -8.86
CA GLU A 42 2.04 -4.26 -8.36
C GLU A 42 2.29 -4.31 -6.83
N ALA A 43 3.03 -3.32 -6.31
CA ALA A 43 3.36 -3.23 -4.89
C ALA A 43 2.13 -2.80 -4.07
N PHE A 44 1.43 -1.76 -4.55
CA PHE A 44 0.29 -1.18 -3.85
C PHE A 44 -0.93 -2.11 -3.84
N ALA A 45 -1.07 -2.98 -4.85
CA ALA A 45 -2.14 -3.96 -4.94
C ALA A 45 -2.21 -4.90 -3.71
N TYR A 46 -1.10 -5.13 -3.01
CA TYR A 46 -1.09 -5.91 -1.76
C TYR A 46 -1.88 -5.26 -0.61
N PHE A 47 -2.16 -3.97 -0.70
CA PHE A 47 -2.98 -3.25 0.27
C PHE A 47 -4.46 -3.21 -0.11
N TYR A 48 -4.82 -3.62 -1.34
CA TYR A 48 -6.17 -3.51 -1.89
C TYR A 48 -7.25 -4.04 -0.95
N THR A 49 -7.11 -5.30 -0.49
CA THR A 49 -8.07 -5.93 0.42
C THR A 49 -8.22 -5.15 1.73
N THR A 50 -7.12 -4.62 2.26
CA THR A 50 -7.13 -3.85 3.52
C THR A 50 -7.79 -2.48 3.33
N ILE A 51 -7.49 -1.79 2.22
CA ILE A 51 -8.11 -0.49 1.89
C ILE A 51 -9.62 -0.67 1.68
N CYS A 52 -10.03 -1.64 0.84
CA CYS A 52 -11.45 -1.89 0.54
C CYS A 52 -12.29 -2.29 1.76
N LYS A 53 -11.67 -2.85 2.81
CA LYS A 53 -12.36 -3.13 4.08
C LYS A 53 -12.92 -1.87 4.74
N TYR A 54 -12.23 -0.73 4.58
CA TYR A 54 -12.61 0.56 5.18
C TYR A 54 -13.13 1.57 4.16
N VAL A 55 -12.79 1.38 2.89
CA VAL A 55 -13.17 2.25 1.77
C VAL A 55 -13.67 1.37 0.62
N PRO A 56 -14.89 0.81 0.70
CA PRO A 56 -15.38 -0.20 -0.25
C PRO A 56 -15.44 0.28 -1.71
N GLN A 57 -15.56 1.58 -1.92
CA GLN A 57 -15.58 2.22 -3.23
C GLN A 57 -14.19 2.47 -3.84
N TYR A 58 -13.10 2.18 -3.12
CA TYR A 58 -11.75 2.38 -3.63
C TYR A 58 -11.53 1.64 -4.95
N GLN A 59 -11.02 2.36 -5.94
CA GLN A 59 -10.60 1.82 -7.23
C GLN A 59 -9.20 2.36 -7.54
N PRO A 60 -8.24 1.52 -7.98
CA PRO A 60 -6.87 1.94 -8.26
C PRO A 60 -6.74 3.02 -9.33
N THR A 61 -7.72 3.18 -10.22
CA THR A 61 -7.72 4.15 -11.33
C THR A 61 -8.45 5.46 -10.98
N GLN A 62 -8.84 5.65 -9.71
CA GLN A 62 -9.62 6.80 -9.27
C GLN A 62 -8.96 7.54 -8.12
N VAL A 63 -9.13 8.86 -8.11
CA VAL A 63 -8.80 9.70 -6.96
C VAL A 63 -9.70 9.30 -5.78
N THR A 64 -9.09 8.90 -4.67
CA THR A 64 -9.79 8.50 -3.46
C THR A 64 -9.29 9.29 -2.27
N GLU A 65 -10.08 10.26 -1.81
CA GLU A 65 -9.80 11.01 -0.59
C GLU A 65 -10.31 10.25 0.63
N ILE A 66 -9.44 10.06 1.62
CA ILE A 66 -9.76 9.26 2.81
C ILE A 66 -9.41 10.09 4.04
N LYS A 67 -10.34 10.18 4.97
CA LYS A 67 -10.15 10.88 6.25
C LYS A 67 -9.04 10.23 7.08
N ALA A 68 -8.32 11.05 7.84
CA ALA A 68 -7.24 10.62 8.73
C ALA A 68 -7.68 9.50 9.69
N GLU A 69 -8.89 9.59 10.28
CA GLU A 69 -9.44 8.56 11.16
C GLU A 69 -9.57 7.19 10.48
N THR A 70 -9.92 7.17 9.20
CA THR A 70 -10.04 5.96 8.40
C THR A 70 -8.65 5.43 8.03
N TRP A 71 -7.72 6.31 7.69
CA TRP A 71 -6.33 5.93 7.45
C TRP A 71 -5.65 5.34 8.69
N LEU A 72 -5.94 5.83 9.89
CA LEU A 72 -5.44 5.24 11.12
C LEU A 72 -5.99 3.81 11.33
N ARG A 73 -7.25 3.54 10.96
CA ARG A 73 -7.81 2.18 10.99
C ARG A 73 -7.17 1.27 9.94
N ILE A 74 -6.95 1.78 8.72
CA ILE A 74 -6.22 1.08 7.66
C ILE A 74 -4.79 0.76 8.15
N SER A 75 -4.09 1.73 8.74
CA SER A 75 -2.74 1.58 9.28
C SER A 75 -2.69 0.47 10.33
N ASN A 76 -3.62 0.45 11.28
CA ASN A 76 -3.71 -0.62 12.28
C ASN A 76 -3.93 -2.01 11.63
N GLN A 77 -4.81 -2.11 10.63
CA GLN A 77 -5.05 -3.38 9.93
C GLN A 77 -3.83 -3.84 9.11
N LEU A 78 -3.06 -2.91 8.53
CA LEU A 78 -1.80 -3.21 7.87
C LEU A 78 -0.76 -3.72 8.89
N GLN A 79 -0.69 -3.13 10.07
CA GLN A 79 0.19 -3.63 11.14
C GLN A 79 -0.20 -5.06 11.60
N GLU A 80 -1.50 -5.35 11.70
CA GLU A 80 -1.99 -6.72 11.94
C GLU A 80 -1.57 -7.68 10.82
N LEU A 81 -1.65 -7.24 9.55
CA LEU A 81 -1.15 -8.01 8.41
C LEU A 81 0.34 -8.30 8.55
N ALA A 82 1.16 -7.29 8.83
CA ALA A 82 2.60 -7.48 9.03
C ALA A 82 2.90 -8.46 10.17
N TYR A 83 2.18 -8.35 11.30
CA TYR A 83 2.29 -9.31 12.40
C TYR A 83 1.91 -10.72 11.94
N PHE A 84 0.77 -10.88 11.26
CA PHE A 84 0.32 -12.17 10.74
C PHE A 84 1.36 -12.78 9.78
N LEU A 85 1.90 -12.01 8.85
CA LEU A 85 2.95 -12.45 7.93
C LEU A 85 4.22 -12.90 8.66
N SER A 86 4.58 -12.23 9.76
CA SER A 86 5.76 -12.60 10.56
C SER A 86 5.67 -13.98 11.19
N THR A 87 4.45 -14.52 11.36
CA THR A 87 4.22 -15.90 11.83
C THR A 87 4.46 -16.97 10.75
N ASN A 88 4.88 -16.56 9.55
CA ASN A 88 5.07 -17.40 8.38
C ASN A 88 3.86 -18.30 8.07
N PRO A 89 2.66 -17.72 7.91
CA PRO A 89 1.43 -18.49 7.80
C PRO A 89 1.40 -19.28 6.49
N PRO A 90 0.70 -20.44 6.44
CA PRO A 90 0.52 -21.17 5.19
C PRO A 90 -0.22 -20.33 4.15
N MET A 91 0.13 -20.49 2.87
CA MET A 91 -0.39 -19.66 1.76
C MET A 91 -1.93 -19.61 1.69
N ILE A 92 -2.61 -20.70 2.06
CA ILE A 92 -4.08 -20.73 2.07
C ILE A 92 -4.69 -19.68 3.01
N LYS A 93 -4.00 -19.35 4.11
CA LYS A 93 -4.44 -18.31 5.04
C LYS A 93 -4.12 -16.90 4.54
N LEU A 94 -3.13 -16.73 3.66
CA LEU A 94 -2.80 -15.43 3.06
C LEU A 94 -3.93 -14.89 2.18
N LYS A 95 -4.71 -15.77 1.54
CA LYS A 95 -5.85 -15.37 0.68
C LYS A 95 -6.93 -14.56 1.40
N LYS A 96 -6.95 -14.57 2.74
CA LYS A 96 -7.88 -13.74 3.53
C LYS A 96 -7.43 -12.27 3.63
N TRP A 97 -6.15 -12.03 3.36
CA TRP A 97 -5.49 -10.75 3.55
C TRP A 97 -5.02 -10.13 2.24
N ILE A 98 -4.65 -10.97 1.28
CA ILE A 98 -4.12 -10.57 -0.03
C ILE A 98 -5.03 -11.19 -1.09
N ASP A 99 -5.66 -10.34 -1.88
CA ASP A 99 -6.38 -10.75 -3.08
C ASP A 99 -5.37 -10.96 -4.22
N PHE A 100 -4.95 -12.21 -4.41
CA PHE A 100 -4.02 -12.59 -5.48
C PHE A 100 -4.59 -12.43 -6.90
N SER A 101 -5.86 -12.03 -7.06
CA SER A 101 -6.41 -11.62 -8.36
C SER A 101 -6.15 -10.16 -8.70
N LYS A 102 -5.66 -9.37 -7.73
CA LYS A 102 -5.38 -7.93 -7.87
C LYS A 102 -3.90 -7.62 -7.98
N VAL A 103 -3.04 -8.55 -7.61
CA VAL A 103 -1.57 -8.41 -7.72
C VAL A 103 -1.10 -9.09 -9.01
N GLU A 104 -0.01 -8.59 -9.59
CA GLU A 104 0.59 -9.18 -10.80
C GLU A 104 1.21 -10.56 -10.51
N GLU A 105 1.89 -10.68 -9.37
CA GLU A 105 2.55 -11.92 -8.97
C GLU A 105 1.54 -13.01 -8.62
N THR A 106 1.51 -14.10 -9.40
CA THR A 106 0.56 -15.18 -9.14
C THR A 106 0.81 -15.82 -7.78
N TYR A 107 -0.25 -16.40 -7.19
CA TYR A 107 -0.17 -17.16 -5.94
C TYR A 107 0.97 -18.19 -5.91
N LYS A 108 1.27 -18.83 -7.05
CA LYS A 108 2.36 -19.83 -7.16
C LYS A 108 3.73 -19.19 -7.15
N GLN A 109 3.92 -18.06 -7.84
CA GLN A 109 5.20 -17.35 -7.85
C GLN A 109 5.49 -16.73 -6.48
N PHE A 110 4.47 -16.16 -5.82
CA PHE A 110 4.59 -15.70 -4.45
C PHE A 110 5.01 -16.82 -3.50
N ASP A 111 4.41 -18.02 -3.60
CA ASP A 111 4.78 -19.16 -2.76
C ASP A 111 6.24 -19.59 -2.97
N HIS A 112 6.71 -19.59 -4.21
CA HIS A 112 8.10 -19.90 -4.55
C HIS A 112 9.11 -18.93 -3.91
N HIS A 113 8.75 -17.66 -3.78
CA HIS A 113 9.59 -16.60 -3.19
C HIS A 113 9.14 -16.14 -1.79
N LYS A 114 8.26 -16.91 -1.14
CA LYS A 114 7.49 -16.50 0.03
C LYS A 114 8.31 -15.84 1.13
N ASN A 115 9.42 -16.44 1.53
CA ASN A 115 10.23 -15.92 2.64
C ASN A 115 10.83 -14.54 2.33
N LYS A 116 11.26 -14.32 1.08
CA LYS A 116 11.81 -13.04 0.63
C LYS A 116 10.69 -12.00 0.61
N TYR A 117 9.58 -12.31 -0.06
CA TYR A 117 8.46 -11.40 -0.24
C TYR A 117 7.76 -11.04 1.06
N ILE A 118 7.55 -12.00 1.96
CA ILE A 118 6.99 -11.71 3.29
C ILE A 118 7.87 -10.71 4.04
N ARG A 119 9.20 -10.88 4.03
CA ARG A 119 10.11 -9.97 4.72
C ARG A 119 10.04 -8.56 4.13
N GLU A 120 10.05 -8.46 2.82
CA GLU A 120 10.05 -7.18 2.10
C GLU A 120 8.69 -6.46 2.23
N LEU A 121 7.58 -7.18 2.08
CA LEU A 121 6.23 -6.67 2.32
C LEU A 121 6.05 -6.18 3.77
N ILE A 122 6.57 -6.91 4.77
CA ILE A 122 6.54 -6.46 6.17
C ILE A 122 7.29 -5.13 6.33
N ASN A 123 8.46 -4.96 5.69
CA ASN A 123 9.24 -3.74 5.79
C ASN A 123 8.48 -2.56 5.16
N MET A 124 7.96 -2.74 3.94
CA MET A 124 7.15 -1.74 3.25
C MET A 124 5.91 -1.34 4.07
N ILE A 125 5.20 -2.30 4.68
CA ILE A 125 4.07 -2.02 5.57
C ILE A 125 4.50 -1.17 6.77
N LYS A 126 5.63 -1.49 7.41
CA LYS A 126 6.11 -0.75 8.58
C LYS A 126 6.45 0.69 8.21
N GLU A 127 7.15 0.89 7.11
CA GLU A 127 7.49 2.24 6.62
C GLU A 127 6.24 3.04 6.28
N PHE A 128 5.30 2.43 5.55
CA PHE A 128 4.07 3.10 5.16
C PHE A 128 3.18 3.46 6.35
N THR A 129 3.02 2.57 7.33
CA THR A 129 2.20 2.84 8.54
C THR A 129 2.80 3.91 9.43
N VAL A 130 4.14 4.01 9.51
CA VAL A 130 4.83 5.12 10.16
C VAL A 130 4.54 6.44 9.43
N TRP A 131 4.65 6.44 8.09
CA TRP A 131 4.35 7.62 7.28
C TRP A 131 2.89 8.08 7.44
N ILE A 132 1.91 7.17 7.33
CA ILE A 132 0.48 7.47 7.53
C ILE A 132 0.27 8.11 8.90
N THR A 133 0.81 7.52 9.96
CA THR A 133 0.62 8.00 11.33
C THR A 133 1.17 9.41 11.50
N LYS A 134 2.35 9.70 10.91
CA LYS A 134 2.95 11.04 10.94
C LYS A 134 2.10 12.05 10.16
N VAL A 135 1.61 11.71 8.97
CA VAL A 135 0.81 12.62 8.16
C VAL A 135 -0.53 12.93 8.83
N CYS A 136 -1.19 11.92 9.41
CA CYS A 136 -2.46 12.08 10.15
C CYS A 136 -2.35 12.98 11.40
N GLN A 137 -1.15 13.31 11.89
CA GLN A 137 -0.97 14.29 12.96
C GLN A 137 -1.22 15.73 12.51
N THR A 138 -1.12 16.00 11.21
CA THR A 138 -1.17 17.36 10.64
C THR A 138 -2.20 17.53 9.54
N GLN A 139 -2.61 16.44 8.89
CA GLN A 139 -3.56 16.43 7.79
C GLN A 139 -4.86 15.72 8.18
N SER A 140 -6.00 16.32 7.83
CA SER A 140 -7.33 15.72 8.03
C SER A 140 -7.64 14.63 7.01
N TYR A 141 -6.92 14.62 5.88
CA TYR A 141 -7.09 13.68 4.77
C TYR A 141 -5.73 13.20 4.27
N ILE A 142 -5.73 12.02 3.66
CA ILE A 142 -4.66 11.55 2.77
C ILE A 142 -5.37 10.97 1.56
N THR A 143 -4.91 11.34 0.37
CA THR A 143 -5.54 11.02 -0.90
C THR A 143 -4.72 9.99 -1.65
N ILE A 144 -5.37 8.96 -2.17
CA ILE A 144 -4.78 8.01 -3.12
C ILE A 144 -5.06 8.53 -4.52
N LEU A 145 -4.01 8.66 -5.33
CA LEU A 145 -4.03 9.11 -6.70
C LEU A 145 -3.57 7.97 -7.60
N GLY A 146 -4.55 7.35 -8.25
CA GLY A 146 -4.36 6.38 -9.33
C GLY A 146 -4.08 7.03 -10.67
N THR A 147 -3.42 6.29 -11.56
CA THR A 147 -3.26 6.66 -12.98
C THR A 147 -4.07 5.75 -13.89
#